data_AF-A0A9P3PYQ7-F1
#
_entry.id   AF-A0A9P3PYQ7-F1
#
_cell.length_a   1.000
_cell.length_b   1.000
_cell.length_c   1.000
_cell.angle_alpha   90.00
_cell.angle_beta   90.00
_cell.angle_gamma   90.00
#
_symmetry.space_group_name_H-M   'P 1'
#
loop_
_entity.id
_entity.type
_entity.pdbx_description
1 polymer ?
#
loop_
_entity_poly.entity_id
_entity_poly.type
_entity_poly.pdbx_seq_one_letter_code
_entity_poly.pdbx_strand_id
1 'polypeptide(L)'
;MAPLIAINNHTTASAPRPHILYNVQVTLSRKHTVAPRRYSQFVALHETLKDPFTLPPKRLLATTFIPSAWVDDALIAERKAGLTQYLSDLLQSPDYKDAPALLAFLSADDILAPRKFDVEDAVPSTLSRKAALDIDLTSDGDAEAAATPIAAAYYPDWAGLTPENIDFSKFDILFFAFATPNSSSQLSFGSGSQAILKRLATAAHKSGKGTKVVLSIGGWGGCQYFSSSVGTSANRAKLVSSIQSVINSNGLDGIDIDWEYPNSPGAGQPYSSADAANLLSFFKSLRSALGTSKIISAAVPHLPWLGSNGSPLKDVSAYAAQLTYVNIMNYDVWGASSNPGPNAPLGNLCGTSKQPQASAQAALAQWKAAGFPASKLLLGLPLYGYVSKSTKTGLTGSLLPSPDMLLLQKTELPPVSESTKESSAEDPAEPDMHFLNGSHAHPKEVKTAAANANLQSWWGQQIPFNAIVKSGALVKHSDGTYGEGGGFKMGWDDCSDTPFLFNTAQQTVVTYDDTWSLTDKAKFAKSNGMAGCFTWSLDQDDGLTLQNAIRKSLGK
;
A
#
# COMPACT_ATOMS: atom_id res chain seq x y z
N MET A 1 46.17 31.89 12.07
CA MET A 1 45.31 31.33 11.02
C MET A 1 43.90 31.36 11.54
N ALA A 2 42.95 31.87 10.75
CA ALA A 2 41.55 31.78 11.12
C ALA A 2 41.14 30.30 11.22
N PRO A 3 40.24 29.92 12.15
CA PRO A 3 39.66 28.59 12.19
C PRO A 3 39.07 28.24 10.82
N LEU A 4 39.35 27.03 10.33
CA LEU A 4 38.65 26.52 9.15
C LEU A 4 37.53 25.58 9.62
N ILE A 5 36.28 25.93 9.29
CA ILE A 5 35.14 25.02 9.43
C ILE A 5 34.63 24.64 8.04
N ALA A 6 34.34 23.36 7.85
CA ALA A 6 33.68 22.87 6.65
C ALA A 6 32.73 21.71 6.96
N ILE A 7 31.58 21.68 6.30
CA ILE A 7 30.66 20.53 6.32
C ILE A 7 30.58 19.97 4.90
N ASN A 8 31.58 19.19 4.50
CA ASN A 8 31.67 18.69 3.12
C ASN A 8 30.83 17.43 2.90
N ASN A 9 30.76 16.57 3.92
CA ASN A 9 30.09 15.28 3.86
C ASN A 9 29.01 15.16 4.95
N HIS A 10 28.09 14.23 4.73
CA HIS A 10 27.07 13.84 5.69
C HIS A 10 26.89 12.32 5.66
N THR A 11 26.32 11.74 6.71
CA THR A 11 25.87 10.35 6.71
C THR A 11 24.37 10.29 6.98
N THR A 12 23.73 9.24 6.48
CA THR A 12 22.35 8.89 6.81
C THR A 12 22.37 7.69 7.74
N ALA A 13 21.75 7.82 8.90
CA ALA A 13 21.67 6.74 9.89
C ALA A 13 20.26 6.13 9.87
N SER A 14 20.16 4.80 9.86
CA SER A 14 18.91 4.05 9.62
C SER A 14 18.21 3.54 10.90
N ALA A 15 18.64 3.93 12.09
CA ALA A 15 17.99 3.47 13.33
C ALA A 15 18.01 4.56 14.44
N PRO A 16 16.93 4.72 15.23
CA PRO A 16 15.59 4.12 15.05
C PRO A 16 14.78 4.78 13.91
N ARG A 17 15.26 5.90 13.33
CA ARG A 17 14.66 6.60 12.18
C ARG A 17 15.73 7.22 11.27
N PRO A 18 15.48 7.34 9.94
CA PRO A 18 16.36 8.07 9.03
C PRO A 18 16.60 9.51 9.49
N HIS A 19 17.86 9.86 9.73
CA HIS A 19 18.29 11.24 10.03
C HIS A 19 19.64 11.53 9.38
N ILE A 20 19.94 12.82 9.22
CA ILE A 20 21.20 13.30 8.62
C ILE A 20 22.17 13.71 9.73
N LEU A 21 23.38 13.17 9.66
CA LEU A 21 24.52 13.61 10.45
C LEU A 21 25.45 14.45 9.57
N TYR A 22 25.59 15.73 9.92
CA TYR A 22 26.51 16.67 9.29
C TYR A 22 27.90 16.48 9.89
N ASN A 23 28.88 16.09 9.09
CA ASN A 23 30.25 15.92 9.56
C ASN A 23 30.94 17.28 9.61
N VAL A 24 30.93 17.93 10.77
CA VAL A 24 31.58 19.23 10.98
C VAL A 24 33.08 19.02 11.09
N GLN A 25 33.81 19.43 10.07
CA GLN A 25 35.27 19.41 10.04
C GLN A 25 35.77 20.73 10.63
N VAL A 26 36.59 20.64 11.67
CA VAL A 26 37.13 21.79 12.39
C VAL A 26 38.65 21.71 12.36
N THR A 27 39.29 22.77 11.88
CA THR A 27 40.74 22.94 11.97
C THR A 27 41.06 24.12 12.87
N LEU A 28 41.47 23.81 14.11
CA LEU A 28 41.92 24.78 15.11
C LEU A 28 43.38 24.48 15.44
N SER A 29 44.26 25.48 15.33
CA SER A 29 45.68 25.39 15.74
C SER A 29 46.44 24.17 15.17
N ARG A 30 46.18 23.82 13.90
CA ARG A 30 46.73 22.65 13.17
C ARG A 30 46.22 21.27 13.63
N LYS A 31 45.25 21.20 14.55
CA LYS A 31 44.54 19.96 14.89
C LYS A 31 43.25 19.89 14.07
N HIS A 32 43.09 18.79 13.34
CA HIS A 32 41.90 18.52 12.54
C HIS A 32 40.99 17.55 13.30
N THR A 33 39.75 17.93 13.52
CA THR A 33 38.73 17.11 14.19
C THR A 33 37.47 17.04 13.35
N VAL A 34 36.77 15.90 13.40
CA VAL A 34 35.45 15.73 12.77
C VAL A 34 34.44 15.50 13.88
N ALA A 35 33.42 16.36 13.95
CA ALA A 35 32.34 16.30 14.91
C ALA A 35 31.00 16.11 14.18
N PRO A 36 30.45 14.89 14.12
CA PRO A 36 29.12 14.64 13.56
C PRO A 36 28.04 15.36 14.38
N ARG A 37 27.15 16.10 13.71
CA ARG A 37 26.05 16.84 14.34
C ARG A 37 24.74 16.67 13.59
N ARG A 38 23.63 16.56 14.31
CA ARG A 38 22.27 16.61 13.77
C ARG A 38 21.78 18.04 13.68
N TYR A 39 20.74 18.31 12.88
CA TYR A 39 20.20 19.66 12.72
C TYR A 39 19.65 20.23 14.04
N SER A 40 18.95 19.41 14.84
CA SER A 40 18.49 19.79 16.19
C SER A 40 19.60 20.34 17.08
N GLN A 41 20.85 19.84 16.94
CA GLN A 41 21.97 20.31 17.73
C GLN A 41 22.44 21.71 17.33
N PHE A 42 22.27 22.10 16.06
CA PHE A 42 22.52 23.47 15.62
C PHE A 42 21.45 24.43 16.15
N VAL A 43 20.18 23.99 16.18
CA VAL A 43 19.07 24.74 16.79
C VAL A 43 19.31 24.94 18.28
N ALA A 44 19.63 23.88 19.01
CA ALA A 44 19.93 23.95 20.43
C ALA A 44 21.14 24.87 20.72
N LEU A 45 22.18 24.83 19.88
CA LEU A 45 23.32 25.76 19.99
C LEU A 45 22.87 27.21 19.80
N HIS A 46 22.08 27.50 18.78
CA HIS A 46 21.56 28.83 18.48
C HIS A 46 20.69 29.38 19.62
N GLU A 47 19.79 28.56 20.15
CA GLU A 47 18.94 28.93 21.29
C GLU A 47 19.75 29.15 22.58
N THR A 48 20.80 28.35 22.79
CA THR A 48 21.69 28.48 23.95
C THR A 48 22.50 29.77 23.90
N LEU A 49 23.06 30.10 22.73
CA LEU A 49 23.87 31.30 22.54
C LEU A 49 23.03 32.56 22.43
N LYS A 50 21.76 32.44 22.02
CA LYS A 50 20.87 33.56 21.67
C LYS A 50 21.54 34.52 20.68
N ASP A 51 22.30 33.95 19.76
CA ASP A 51 23.08 34.72 18.79
C ASP A 51 22.17 35.31 17.69
N PRO A 52 22.62 36.38 16.99
CA PRO A 52 21.82 37.03 15.96
C PRO A 52 21.96 36.37 14.58
N PHE A 53 22.76 35.32 14.42
CA PHE A 53 23.06 34.73 13.13
C PHE A 53 21.94 33.80 12.70
N THR A 54 21.72 33.72 11.39
CA THR A 54 20.58 32.97 10.85
C THR A 54 20.96 31.53 10.59
N LEU A 55 20.28 30.59 11.25
CA LEU A 55 20.31 29.19 10.83
C LEU A 55 19.64 29.03 9.46
N PRO A 56 20.21 28.26 8.52
CA PRO A 56 19.56 28.00 7.24
C PRO A 56 18.23 27.29 7.48
N PRO A 57 17.11 27.77 6.90
CA PRO A 57 15.79 27.23 7.21
C PRO A 57 15.67 25.75 6.82
N LYS A 58 14.99 24.97 7.66
CA LYS A 58 14.49 23.64 7.28
C LYS A 58 13.35 23.83 6.28
N ARG A 59 13.69 23.96 4.98
CA ARG A 59 12.67 23.98 3.92
C ARG A 59 11.93 22.64 3.93
N LEU A 60 10.77 22.60 4.60
CA LEU A 60 9.74 21.60 4.38
C LEU A 60 9.19 21.88 2.98
N LEU A 61 9.68 21.16 1.98
CA LEU A 61 9.09 21.23 0.65
C LEU A 61 7.74 20.52 0.67
N ALA A 62 6.71 21.24 1.11
CA ALA A 62 5.44 21.13 0.43
C ALA A 62 5.70 21.56 -1.02
N THR A 63 5.55 20.61 -1.95
CA THR A 63 5.53 20.86 -3.39
C THR A 63 6.85 21.35 -3.99
N THR A 64 7.69 20.45 -4.52
CA THR A 64 8.31 20.51 -5.85
C THR A 64 9.10 19.21 -6.01
N PHE A 65 8.85 18.44 -7.08
CA PHE A 65 9.55 17.17 -7.28
C PHE A 65 10.58 17.29 -8.39
N ILE A 66 11.82 17.26 -7.94
CA ILE A 66 12.98 16.77 -8.66
C ILE A 66 13.28 15.39 -8.01
N PRO A 67 14.02 14.45 -8.62
CA PRO A 67 14.27 13.12 -8.02
C PRO A 67 14.72 13.26 -6.56
N SER A 68 14.17 12.44 -5.64
CA SER A 68 14.43 12.57 -4.20
C SER A 68 15.92 12.65 -3.87
N ALA A 69 16.75 11.81 -4.50
CA ALA A 69 18.21 11.89 -4.36
C ALA A 69 18.82 13.23 -4.84
N TRP A 70 18.26 13.87 -5.86
CA TRP A 70 18.77 15.13 -6.44
C TRP A 70 18.30 16.37 -5.67
N VAL A 71 17.09 16.34 -5.10
CA VAL A 71 16.58 17.38 -4.17
C VAL A 71 17.28 17.27 -2.84
N ASP A 72 17.44 16.05 -2.33
CA ASP A 72 18.15 15.80 -1.08
C ASP A 72 19.60 16.27 -1.23
N ASP A 73 20.32 15.93 -2.30
CA ASP A 73 21.70 16.37 -2.48
C ASP A 73 21.86 17.89 -2.62
N ALA A 74 20.98 18.57 -3.36
CA ALA A 74 21.04 20.03 -3.54
C ALA A 74 20.63 20.81 -2.28
N LEU A 75 19.56 20.38 -1.58
CA LEU A 75 19.13 21.00 -0.32
C LEU A 75 20.08 20.68 0.83
N ILE A 76 20.64 19.46 0.86
CA ILE A 76 21.68 19.10 1.81
C ILE A 76 22.93 19.92 1.49
N ALA A 77 23.26 20.17 0.21
CA ALA A 77 24.35 21.09 -0.15
C ALA A 77 24.08 22.53 0.31
N GLU A 78 22.89 23.09 0.06
CA GLU A 78 22.49 24.42 0.52
C GLU A 78 22.55 24.50 2.06
N ARG A 79 22.03 23.48 2.75
CA ARG A 79 22.02 23.43 4.21
C ARG A 79 23.41 23.24 4.78
N LYS A 80 24.26 22.38 4.20
CA LYS A 80 25.67 22.25 4.57
C LYS A 80 26.40 23.58 4.43
N ALA A 81 26.16 24.31 3.33
CA ALA A 81 26.74 25.63 3.12
C ALA A 81 26.25 26.64 4.16
N GLY A 82 24.94 26.71 4.42
CA GLY A 82 24.37 27.60 5.42
C GLY A 82 24.81 27.29 6.85
N LEU A 83 24.90 26.01 7.23
CA LEU A 83 25.39 25.59 8.54
C LEU A 83 26.89 25.86 8.68
N THR A 84 27.66 25.70 7.59
CA THR A 84 29.09 26.08 7.55
C THR A 84 29.24 27.59 7.74
N GLN A 85 28.39 28.40 7.09
CA GLN A 85 28.41 29.85 7.23
C GLN A 85 28.04 30.29 8.65
N TYR A 86 26.95 29.74 9.21
CA TYR A 86 26.52 30.01 10.57
C TYR A 86 27.63 29.75 11.60
N LEU A 87 28.31 28.60 11.54
CA LEU A 87 29.43 28.31 12.42
C LEU A 87 30.63 29.22 12.17
N SER A 88 30.85 29.63 10.92
CA SER A 88 31.91 30.58 10.57
C SER A 88 31.65 31.97 11.14
N ASP A 89 30.40 32.44 11.08
CA ASP A 89 30.00 33.74 11.63
C ASP A 89 30.17 33.76 13.16
N LEU A 90 29.77 32.67 13.83
CA LEU A 90 30.01 32.49 15.27
C LEU A 90 31.50 32.56 15.63
N LEU A 91 32.38 31.91 14.84
CA LEU A 91 33.83 31.92 15.09
C LEU A 91 34.53 33.23 14.70
N GLN A 92 33.94 34.01 13.80
CA GLN A 92 34.45 35.32 13.43
C GLN A 92 33.98 36.41 14.39
N SER A 93 32.85 36.20 15.05
CA SER A 93 32.32 37.15 16.03
C SER A 93 33.16 37.15 17.32
N PRO A 94 33.65 38.32 17.79
CA PRO A 94 34.35 38.41 19.07
C PRO A 94 33.48 38.03 20.26
N ASP A 95 32.16 38.10 20.14
CA ASP A 95 31.21 37.82 21.22
C ASP A 95 30.96 36.31 21.44
N TYR A 96 31.15 35.49 20.39
CA TYR A 96 30.77 34.06 20.42
C TYR A 96 31.94 33.10 20.17
N LYS A 97 33.05 33.55 19.56
CA LYS A 97 34.19 32.69 19.18
C LYS A 97 34.77 31.87 20.32
N ASP A 98 34.69 32.38 21.55
CA ASP A 98 35.23 31.75 22.77
C ASP A 98 34.11 31.20 23.67
N ALA A 99 32.86 31.14 23.20
CA ALA A 99 31.72 30.69 23.98
C ALA A 99 31.83 29.20 24.35
N PRO A 100 31.66 28.79 25.62
CA PRO A 100 31.80 27.40 26.03
C PRO A 100 30.89 26.43 25.27
N ALA A 101 29.65 26.83 24.98
CA ALA A 101 28.70 26.00 24.22
C ALA A 101 29.16 25.76 22.78
N LEU A 102 29.76 26.76 22.13
CA LEU A 102 30.33 26.62 20.79
C LEU A 102 31.57 25.71 20.80
N LEU A 103 32.48 25.90 21.76
CA LEU A 103 33.68 25.06 21.88
C LEU A 103 33.32 23.60 22.17
N ALA A 104 32.32 23.35 23.03
CA ALA A 104 31.78 22.01 23.28
C ALA A 104 31.14 21.42 22.01
N PHE A 105 30.33 22.22 21.30
CA PHE A 105 29.72 21.80 20.04
C PHE A 105 30.75 21.44 18.97
N LEU A 106 31.91 22.07 18.94
CA LEU A 106 32.98 21.76 17.97
C LEU A 106 33.91 20.61 18.41
N SER A 107 33.79 20.13 19.66
CA SER A 107 34.59 19.04 20.20
C SER A 107 34.09 17.65 19.75
N ALA A 108 34.98 16.66 19.73
CA ALA A 108 34.67 15.29 19.31
C ALA A 108 34.03 14.42 20.42
N ASP A 109 33.81 14.96 21.62
CA ASP A 109 33.52 14.14 22.80
C ASP A 109 32.02 13.79 22.97
N ASP A 110 31.13 14.39 22.19
CA ASP A 110 29.66 14.26 22.34
C ASP A 110 29.02 13.30 21.30
N ILE A 111 29.82 12.38 20.74
CA ILE A 111 29.43 11.62 19.53
C ILE A 111 28.51 10.42 19.81
N LEU A 112 28.35 9.99 21.08
CA LEU A 112 27.70 8.70 21.40
C LEU A 112 26.69 8.73 22.56
N ALA A 113 26.32 9.89 23.10
CA ALA A 113 25.25 9.93 24.10
C ALA A 113 23.91 9.57 23.41
N PRO A 114 23.17 8.53 23.87
CA PRO A 114 21.85 8.23 23.33
C PRO A 114 20.94 9.44 23.57
N ARG A 115 20.52 10.12 22.50
CA ARG A 115 19.56 11.23 22.57
C ARG A 115 18.22 10.79 21.98
N LYS A 116 17.14 11.18 22.66
CA LYS A 116 15.77 11.05 22.15
C LYS A 116 15.69 11.74 20.77
N PHE A 117 14.93 11.16 19.85
CA PHE A 117 14.75 11.68 18.50
C PHE A 117 14.05 13.05 18.53
N ASP A 118 14.61 14.03 17.83
CA ASP A 118 14.01 15.35 17.65
C ASP A 118 13.36 15.45 16.26
N VAL A 119 12.17 16.06 16.18
CA VAL A 119 11.48 16.31 14.91
C VAL A 119 12.29 17.18 13.95
N GLU A 120 13.20 18.00 14.48
CA GLU A 120 14.17 18.77 13.70
C GLU A 120 15.18 17.89 12.95
N ASP A 121 15.38 16.64 13.39
CA ASP A 121 16.24 15.66 12.73
C ASP A 121 15.55 14.89 11.58
N ALA A 122 14.22 15.00 11.47
CA ALA A 122 13.43 14.27 10.49
C ALA A 122 13.72 14.70 9.03
N VAL A 123 13.80 13.73 8.12
CA VAL A 123 13.95 13.97 6.66
C VAL A 123 12.62 14.49 6.07
N PRO A 124 12.64 15.49 5.16
CA PRO A 124 11.43 16.13 4.61
C PRO A 124 10.41 15.19 3.93
N SER A 125 10.82 13.97 3.56
CA SER A 125 9.99 12.97 2.88
C SER A 125 9.09 12.13 3.81
N THR A 126 9.18 12.33 5.13
CA THR A 126 8.55 11.43 6.11
C THR A 126 7.31 11.99 6.81
N LEU A 127 7.05 13.30 6.75
CA LEU A 127 5.92 13.92 7.46
C LEU A 127 5.27 15.04 6.65
N SER A 128 3.94 15.08 6.61
CA SER A 128 3.20 16.27 6.16
C SER A 128 3.23 17.35 7.26
N ARG A 129 3.10 18.63 6.89
CA ARG A 129 3.03 19.75 7.85
C ARG A 129 1.92 19.56 8.90
N LYS A 130 0.81 18.91 8.53
CA LYS A 130 -0.28 18.57 9.45
C LYS A 130 0.13 17.47 10.43
N ALA A 131 0.78 16.42 9.95
CA ALA A 131 1.32 15.35 10.79
C ALA A 131 2.42 15.82 11.75
N ALA A 132 3.17 16.86 11.39
CA ALA A 132 4.16 17.47 12.28
C ALA A 132 3.55 18.35 13.39
N LEU A 133 2.37 18.95 13.14
CA LEU A 133 1.66 19.80 14.08
C LEU A 133 0.72 19.03 15.02
N ASP A 134 0.27 17.85 14.59
CA ASP A 134 -0.61 16.95 15.36
C ASP A 134 0.17 16.02 16.32
N ILE A 135 1.52 16.07 16.33
CA ILE A 135 2.34 15.39 17.35
C ILE A 135 2.24 16.20 18.64
N ASP A 136 1.34 15.76 19.52
CA ASP A 136 1.16 16.30 20.86
C ASP A 136 2.45 16.09 21.68
N LEU A 137 3.05 17.21 22.13
CA LEU A 137 4.33 17.25 22.85
C LEU A 137 4.20 16.91 24.36
N THR A 138 3.11 16.26 24.79
CA THR A 138 2.76 16.22 26.23
C THR A 138 2.65 14.84 26.89
N SER A 139 3.13 13.75 26.28
CA SER A 139 3.24 12.48 27.01
C SER A 139 4.40 11.59 26.55
N ASP A 140 5.14 11.04 27.53
CA ASP A 140 6.19 10.02 27.41
C ASP A 140 5.68 8.70 26.78
N GLY A 141 5.29 8.73 25.51
CA GLY A 141 4.90 7.55 24.76
C GLY A 141 5.58 7.55 23.39
N ASP A 142 6.13 6.41 22.99
CA ASP A 142 6.61 6.14 21.64
C ASP A 142 5.51 6.45 20.61
N ALA A 143 5.52 7.67 20.08
CA ALA A 143 4.67 8.06 18.97
C ALA A 143 5.25 7.46 17.68
N GLU A 144 4.90 6.19 17.43
CA GLU A 144 4.89 5.59 16.10
C GLU A 144 3.94 6.42 15.22
N ALA A 145 4.47 7.43 14.54
CA ALA A 145 3.76 8.10 13.45
C ALA A 145 3.74 7.14 12.23
N ALA A 146 3.02 6.02 12.35
CA ALA A 146 2.67 5.20 11.21
C ALA A 146 1.82 6.04 10.27
N ALA A 147 2.25 6.19 9.01
CA ALA A 147 1.42 6.80 7.99
C ALA A 147 0.05 6.10 8.00
N THR A 148 -1.03 6.86 8.17
CA THR A 148 -2.38 6.28 8.23
C THR A 148 -2.62 5.45 6.96
N PRO A 149 -2.88 4.13 7.05
CA PRO A 149 -3.05 3.29 5.87
C PRO A 149 -4.15 3.85 4.95
N ILE A 150 -4.10 3.58 3.66
CA ILE A 150 -5.09 4.02 2.68
C ILE A 150 -6.28 3.05 2.66
N ALA A 151 -7.49 3.59 2.66
CA ALA A 151 -8.73 2.86 2.35
C ALA A 151 -9.28 3.39 1.03
N ALA A 152 -9.09 2.61 -0.04
CA ALA A 152 -9.51 2.97 -1.39
C ALA A 152 -10.62 2.04 -1.91
N ALA A 153 -11.26 2.43 -3.02
CA ALA A 153 -12.24 1.59 -3.70
C ALA A 153 -12.29 1.89 -5.20
N TYR A 154 -12.62 0.90 -6.01
CA TYR A 154 -13.02 1.12 -7.40
C TYR A 154 -14.50 1.55 -7.46
N TYR A 155 -14.77 2.62 -8.21
CA TYR A 155 -16.08 3.10 -8.60
C TYR A 155 -16.28 2.79 -10.09
N PRO A 156 -17.01 1.72 -10.44
CA PRO A 156 -17.34 1.46 -11.83
C PRO A 156 -18.37 2.45 -12.37
N ASP A 157 -18.27 2.83 -13.64
CA ASP A 157 -19.21 3.72 -14.30
C ASP A 157 -20.60 3.08 -14.47
N TRP A 158 -20.66 1.74 -14.46
CA TRP A 158 -21.88 0.93 -14.44
C TRP A 158 -22.44 0.67 -13.05
N ALA A 159 -21.82 1.19 -11.98
CA ALA A 159 -22.25 0.98 -10.59
C ALA A 159 -23.71 1.38 -10.32
N GLY A 160 -24.31 2.24 -11.16
CA GLY A 160 -25.65 2.79 -10.94
C GLY A 160 -25.74 3.73 -9.74
N LEU A 161 -24.60 4.04 -9.10
CA LEU A 161 -24.52 4.95 -7.97
C LEU A 161 -24.55 6.40 -8.46
N THR A 162 -25.14 7.28 -7.65
CA THR A 162 -25.14 8.72 -7.90
C THR A 162 -23.91 9.33 -7.25
N PRO A 163 -22.97 9.96 -8.00
CA PRO A 163 -21.71 10.44 -7.45
C PRO A 163 -21.85 11.40 -6.27
N GLU A 164 -22.87 12.26 -6.28
CA GLU A 164 -23.12 13.26 -5.23
C GLU A 164 -23.64 12.66 -3.92
N ASN A 165 -24.14 11.41 -3.95
CA ASN A 165 -24.65 10.71 -2.77
C ASN A 165 -23.59 9.83 -2.10
N ILE A 166 -22.37 9.78 -2.63
CA ILE A 166 -21.29 8.99 -2.05
C ILE A 166 -20.84 9.63 -0.72
N ASP A 167 -20.75 8.81 0.33
CA ASP A 167 -20.10 9.21 1.57
C ASP A 167 -18.58 9.19 1.41
N PHE A 168 -18.04 10.31 0.93
CA PHE A 168 -16.60 10.49 0.69
C PHE A 168 -15.75 10.32 1.96
N SER A 169 -16.30 10.43 3.17
CA SER A 169 -15.53 10.20 4.40
C SER A 169 -15.03 8.75 4.52
N LYS A 170 -15.58 7.83 3.74
CA LYS A 170 -15.24 6.40 3.73
C LYS A 170 -14.08 6.04 2.81
N PHE A 171 -13.56 6.98 2.01
CA PHE A 171 -12.54 6.69 1.01
C PHE A 171 -11.45 7.75 1.00
N ASP A 172 -10.19 7.32 1.05
CA ASP A 172 -9.04 8.19 0.76
C ASP A 172 -8.86 8.35 -0.76
N ILE A 173 -9.09 7.27 -1.53
CA ILE A 173 -8.99 7.24 -2.99
C ILE A 173 -10.19 6.50 -3.59
N LEU A 174 -10.81 7.08 -4.62
CA LEU A 174 -11.74 6.41 -5.51
C LEU A 174 -11.12 6.26 -6.89
N PHE A 175 -10.95 5.02 -7.33
CA PHE A 175 -10.50 4.68 -8.68
C PHE A 175 -11.72 4.59 -9.59
N PHE A 176 -11.92 5.57 -10.47
CA PHE A 176 -13.03 5.56 -11.43
C PHE A 176 -12.72 4.57 -12.57
N ALA A 177 -13.54 3.55 -12.72
CA ALA A 177 -13.41 2.48 -13.70
C ALA A 177 -14.53 2.61 -14.77
N PHE A 178 -14.27 2.59 -16.07
CA PHE A 178 -12.98 2.69 -16.74
C PHE A 178 -13.05 3.63 -17.93
N ALA A 179 -11.89 4.12 -18.34
CA ALA A 179 -11.64 4.50 -19.73
C ALA A 179 -10.71 3.46 -20.38
N THR A 180 -10.63 3.43 -21.71
CA THR A 180 -9.80 2.44 -22.43
C THR A 180 -8.93 3.11 -23.48
N PRO A 181 -7.67 2.67 -23.68
CA PRO A 181 -6.89 3.09 -24.84
C PRO A 181 -7.55 2.60 -26.13
N ASN A 182 -7.50 3.39 -27.19
CA ASN A 182 -7.97 3.03 -28.51
C ASN A 182 -6.81 2.83 -29.52
N SER A 183 -7.14 2.43 -30.75
CA SER A 183 -6.15 2.19 -31.82
C SER A 183 -5.26 3.39 -32.17
N SER A 184 -5.69 4.61 -31.82
CA SER A 184 -4.91 5.84 -32.02
C SER A 184 -4.06 6.23 -30.81
N SER A 185 -3.95 5.35 -29.79
CA SER A 185 -3.27 5.62 -28.52
C SER A 185 -3.86 6.82 -27.78
N GLN A 186 -5.19 6.95 -27.78
CA GLN A 186 -5.95 7.94 -27.02
C GLN A 186 -6.97 7.25 -26.11
N LEU A 187 -7.44 7.95 -25.07
CA LEU A 187 -8.49 7.44 -24.19
C LEU A 187 -9.87 7.53 -24.86
N SER A 188 -10.62 6.45 -24.76
CA SER A 188 -12.04 6.33 -25.08
C SER A 188 -12.85 6.06 -23.81
N PHE A 189 -14.10 6.49 -23.81
CA PHE A 189 -15.03 6.33 -22.70
C PHE A 189 -16.29 5.60 -23.17
N GLY A 190 -16.92 4.85 -22.27
CA GLY A 190 -18.29 4.39 -22.44
C GLY A 190 -19.28 5.55 -22.55
N SER A 191 -20.48 5.24 -23.04
CA SER A 191 -21.54 6.23 -23.13
C SER A 191 -21.90 6.78 -21.74
N GLY A 192 -21.81 8.10 -21.56
CA GLY A 192 -22.12 8.78 -20.30
C GLY A 192 -21.00 8.73 -19.24
N SER A 193 -20.02 7.84 -19.36
CA SER A 193 -18.96 7.64 -18.35
C SER A 193 -18.17 8.92 -18.04
N GLN A 194 -17.85 9.71 -19.06
CA GLN A 194 -17.12 10.97 -18.88
C GLN A 194 -17.91 12.00 -18.05
N ALA A 195 -19.23 12.04 -18.19
CA ALA A 195 -20.08 12.92 -17.37
C ALA A 195 -20.13 12.44 -15.92
N ILE A 196 -20.19 11.13 -15.68
CA ILE A 196 -20.15 10.55 -14.33
C ILE A 196 -18.81 10.84 -13.66
N LEU A 197 -17.68 10.64 -14.38
CA LEU A 197 -16.33 10.95 -13.89
C LEU A 197 -16.22 12.41 -13.42
N LYS A 198 -16.69 13.35 -14.24
CA LYS A 198 -16.64 14.79 -13.90
C LYS A 198 -17.48 15.10 -12.66
N ARG A 199 -18.67 14.51 -12.55
CA ARG A 199 -19.54 14.65 -11.38
C ARG A 199 -18.89 14.08 -10.12
N LEU A 200 -18.28 12.90 -10.21
CA LEU A 200 -17.59 12.25 -9.09
C LEU A 200 -16.42 13.09 -8.59
N ALA A 201 -15.54 13.55 -9.49
CA ALA A 201 -14.42 14.42 -9.12
C ALA A 201 -14.91 15.71 -8.44
N THR A 202 -15.91 16.36 -9.04
CA THR A 202 -16.50 17.60 -8.49
C THR A 202 -17.11 17.37 -7.10
N ALA A 203 -17.89 16.30 -6.93
CA ALA A 203 -18.53 15.96 -5.66
C ALA A 203 -17.50 15.63 -4.58
N ALA A 204 -16.47 14.84 -4.91
CA ALA A 204 -15.39 14.48 -4.00
C ALA A 204 -14.65 15.72 -3.48
N HIS A 205 -14.24 16.63 -4.37
CA HIS A 205 -13.54 17.86 -3.98
C HIS A 205 -14.44 18.81 -3.18
N LYS A 206 -15.71 18.95 -3.58
CA LYS A 206 -16.69 19.80 -2.86
C LYS A 206 -17.01 19.27 -1.46
N SER A 207 -16.90 17.96 -1.24
CA SER A 207 -17.21 17.34 0.06
C SER A 207 -16.30 17.82 1.20
N GLY A 208 -15.09 18.32 0.88
CA GLY A 208 -14.09 18.72 1.87
C GLY A 208 -13.49 17.57 2.68
N LYS A 209 -13.79 16.31 2.33
CA LYS A 209 -13.30 15.11 3.05
C LYS A 209 -11.89 14.66 2.64
N GLY A 210 -11.34 15.25 1.58
CA GLY A 210 -9.98 14.96 1.11
C GLY A 210 -9.86 13.75 0.18
N THR A 211 -10.97 13.08 -0.16
CA THR A 211 -10.99 11.95 -1.10
C THR A 211 -10.43 12.34 -2.46
N LYS A 212 -9.52 11.51 -2.95
CA LYS A 212 -8.87 11.64 -4.25
C LYS A 212 -9.62 10.86 -5.30
N VAL A 213 -9.80 11.45 -6.49
CA VAL A 213 -10.40 10.77 -7.63
C VAL A 213 -9.34 10.50 -8.68
N VAL A 214 -9.08 9.22 -8.93
CA VAL A 214 -8.05 8.72 -9.84
C VAL A 214 -8.77 7.99 -10.97
N LEU A 215 -8.50 8.32 -12.24
CA LEU A 215 -9.07 7.58 -13.36
C LEU A 215 -8.29 6.28 -13.56
N SER A 216 -8.97 5.15 -13.53
CA SER A 216 -8.41 3.88 -13.98
C SER A 216 -8.66 3.66 -15.47
N ILE A 217 -7.60 3.30 -16.20
CA ILE A 217 -7.70 2.94 -17.62
C ILE A 217 -7.40 1.46 -17.81
N GLY A 218 -8.21 0.79 -18.63
CA GLY A 218 -8.05 -0.64 -18.91
C GLY A 218 -9.10 -1.52 -18.27
N GLY A 219 -8.65 -2.33 -17.31
CA GLY A 219 -9.37 -3.46 -16.71
C GLY A 219 -9.40 -4.69 -17.63
N TRP A 220 -9.81 -5.83 -17.08
CA TRP A 220 -9.82 -7.15 -17.74
C TRP A 220 -10.24 -7.13 -19.23
N GLY A 221 -11.38 -6.49 -19.54
CA GLY A 221 -11.91 -6.40 -20.91
C GLY A 221 -11.38 -5.22 -21.75
N GLY A 222 -10.72 -4.24 -21.14
CA GLY A 222 -10.37 -2.95 -21.75
C GLY A 222 -8.94 -2.85 -22.29
N CYS A 223 -8.19 -3.96 -22.30
CA CYS A 223 -6.75 -3.93 -22.54
C CYS A 223 -6.29 -4.08 -24.00
N GLN A 224 -7.23 -4.17 -24.95
CA GLN A 224 -7.00 -4.46 -26.37
C GLN A 224 -5.88 -3.64 -27.05
N TYR A 225 -5.70 -2.38 -26.66
CA TYR A 225 -4.75 -1.46 -27.31
C TYR A 225 -3.58 -1.04 -26.41
N PHE A 226 -3.37 -1.62 -25.22
CA PHE A 226 -2.26 -1.22 -24.36
C PHE A 226 -0.90 -1.51 -24.99
N SER A 227 -0.63 -2.76 -25.40
CA SER A 227 0.67 -3.17 -25.94
C SER A 227 1.10 -2.27 -27.11
N SER A 228 0.19 -1.99 -28.05
CA SER A 228 0.47 -1.09 -29.17
C SER A 228 0.58 0.38 -28.76
N SER A 229 -0.22 0.84 -27.79
CA SER A 229 -0.16 2.23 -27.29
C SER A 229 1.12 2.53 -26.53
N VAL A 230 1.73 1.55 -25.85
CA VAL A 230 3.01 1.73 -25.18
C VAL A 230 4.23 1.34 -26.03
N GLY A 231 4.00 0.64 -27.14
CA GLY A 231 5.05 -0.04 -27.92
C GLY A 231 6.09 0.87 -28.58
N THR A 232 5.75 2.13 -28.87
CA THR A 232 6.68 3.10 -29.48
C THR A 232 6.71 4.41 -28.70
N SER A 233 7.78 5.19 -28.84
CA SER A 233 7.88 6.52 -28.21
C SER A 233 6.77 7.46 -28.67
N ALA A 234 6.42 7.43 -29.96
CA ALA A 234 5.35 8.24 -30.52
C ALA A 234 3.96 7.87 -29.96
N ASN A 235 3.66 6.58 -29.84
CA ASN A 235 2.38 6.12 -29.28
C ASN A 235 2.29 6.43 -27.78
N ARG A 236 3.38 6.24 -27.03
CA ARG A 236 3.46 6.65 -25.61
C ARG A 236 3.18 8.14 -25.44
N ALA A 237 3.77 9.00 -26.29
CA ALA A 237 3.56 10.44 -26.22
C ALA A 237 2.09 10.83 -26.49
N LYS A 238 1.41 10.15 -27.42
CA LYS A 238 -0.03 10.34 -27.68
C LYS A 238 -0.87 9.93 -26.47
N LEU A 239 -0.61 8.76 -25.89
CA LEU A 239 -1.37 8.26 -24.75
C LEU A 239 -1.15 9.13 -23.50
N VAL A 240 0.09 9.51 -23.21
CA VAL A 240 0.44 10.42 -22.11
C VAL A 240 -0.29 11.77 -22.26
N SER A 241 -0.27 12.36 -23.47
CA SER A 241 -0.97 13.62 -23.74
C SER A 241 -2.48 13.48 -23.54
N SER A 242 -3.06 12.37 -23.99
CA SER A 242 -4.49 12.09 -23.82
C SER A 242 -4.87 11.95 -22.34
N ILE A 243 -4.08 11.22 -21.54
CA ILE A 243 -4.26 11.08 -20.09
C ILE A 243 -4.15 12.44 -19.40
N GLN A 244 -3.12 13.22 -19.70
CA GLN A 244 -2.90 14.54 -19.10
C GLN A 244 -4.08 15.49 -19.41
N SER A 245 -4.59 15.46 -20.65
CA SER A 245 -5.75 16.26 -21.06
C SER A 245 -7.01 15.91 -20.25
N VAL A 246 -7.28 14.61 -20.06
CA VAL A 246 -8.43 14.14 -19.26
C VAL A 246 -8.27 14.50 -17.79
N ILE A 247 -7.07 14.31 -17.20
CA ILE A 247 -6.79 14.70 -15.81
C ILE A 247 -7.06 16.19 -15.61
N ASN A 248 -6.53 17.04 -16.48
CA ASN A 248 -6.66 18.49 -16.34
C ASN A 248 -8.11 18.95 -16.54
N SER A 249 -8.81 18.41 -17.55
CA SER A 249 -10.17 18.83 -17.90
C SER A 249 -11.22 18.43 -16.85
N ASN A 250 -10.94 17.39 -16.06
CA ASN A 250 -11.84 16.89 -15.01
C ASN A 250 -11.32 17.15 -13.59
N GLY A 251 -10.17 17.83 -13.44
CA GLY A 251 -9.56 18.13 -12.15
C GLY A 251 -9.06 16.90 -11.38
N LEU A 252 -8.77 15.78 -12.05
CA LEU A 252 -8.46 14.50 -11.38
C LEU A 252 -7.17 14.55 -10.57
N ASP A 253 -7.10 13.74 -9.52
CA ASP A 253 -5.94 13.63 -8.64
C ASP A 253 -4.86 12.67 -9.16
N GLY A 254 -5.16 11.88 -10.20
CA GLY A 254 -4.19 10.95 -10.78
C GLY A 254 -4.72 10.04 -11.88
N ILE A 255 -3.88 9.07 -12.25
CA ILE A 255 -4.19 7.96 -13.17
C ILE A 255 -3.79 6.62 -12.54
N ASP A 256 -4.62 5.61 -12.78
CA ASP A 256 -4.36 4.21 -12.49
C ASP A 256 -4.27 3.43 -13.81
N ILE A 257 -3.20 2.65 -13.97
CA ILE A 257 -2.95 1.85 -15.18
C ILE A 257 -3.30 0.40 -14.88
N ASP A 258 -4.50 0.00 -15.29
CA ASP A 258 -5.01 -1.35 -15.08
C ASP A 258 -4.86 -2.18 -16.36
N TRP A 259 -3.61 -2.52 -16.69
CA TRP A 259 -3.30 -3.36 -17.85
C TRP A 259 -3.19 -4.82 -17.43
N GLU A 260 -4.13 -5.63 -17.92
CA GLU A 260 -4.26 -7.06 -17.63
C GLU A 260 -4.00 -7.94 -18.87
N TYR A 261 -2.77 -8.39 -19.15
CA TYR A 261 -1.51 -8.09 -18.45
C TYR A 261 -0.35 -7.87 -19.44
N PRO A 262 0.67 -7.05 -19.09
CA PRO A 262 1.90 -6.96 -19.87
C PRO A 262 2.54 -8.34 -20.11
N ASN A 263 2.85 -8.64 -21.36
CA ASN A 263 3.46 -9.91 -21.79
C ASN A 263 2.68 -11.17 -21.36
N SER A 264 1.35 -11.08 -21.22
CA SER A 264 0.47 -12.21 -20.94
C SER A 264 -0.88 -12.01 -21.63
N PRO A 265 -1.53 -13.08 -22.09
CA PRO A 265 -2.75 -12.95 -22.89
C PRO A 265 -3.94 -12.35 -22.15
N GLY A 266 -3.99 -12.37 -20.80
CA GLY A 266 -5.14 -11.85 -20.03
C GLY A 266 -6.47 -12.38 -20.57
N ALA A 267 -7.40 -11.48 -20.90
CA ALA A 267 -8.69 -11.79 -21.54
C ALA A 267 -8.63 -12.15 -23.05
N GLY A 268 -7.45 -12.51 -23.58
CA GLY A 268 -7.21 -12.77 -25.00
C GLY A 268 -6.69 -11.57 -25.80
N GLN A 269 -6.09 -10.59 -25.11
CA GLN A 269 -5.65 -9.33 -25.70
C GLN A 269 -4.24 -9.42 -26.32
N PRO A 270 -3.86 -8.54 -27.26
CA PRO A 270 -2.51 -8.50 -27.80
C PRO A 270 -1.46 -8.18 -26.73
N TYR A 271 -0.37 -8.93 -26.75
CA TYR A 271 0.77 -8.77 -25.84
C TYR A 271 2.09 -8.95 -26.60
N SER A 272 3.20 -8.54 -25.97
CA SER A 272 4.54 -8.62 -26.50
C SER A 272 5.56 -8.86 -25.39
N SER A 273 6.64 -9.58 -25.70
CA SER A 273 7.78 -9.73 -24.79
C SER A 273 8.48 -8.41 -24.45
N ALA A 274 8.24 -7.35 -25.23
CA ALA A 274 8.73 -6.00 -24.95
C ALA A 274 7.82 -5.18 -24.00
N ASP A 275 6.64 -5.70 -23.63
CA ASP A 275 5.61 -4.93 -22.91
C ASP A 275 6.11 -4.36 -21.59
N ALA A 276 6.83 -5.14 -20.77
CA ALA A 276 7.36 -4.65 -19.50
C ALA A 276 8.32 -3.46 -19.69
N ALA A 277 9.29 -3.57 -20.60
CA ALA A 277 10.24 -2.48 -20.88
C ALA A 277 9.53 -1.21 -21.43
N ASN A 278 8.52 -1.42 -22.28
CA ASN A 278 7.69 -0.34 -22.81
C ASN A 278 6.82 0.31 -21.73
N LEU A 279 6.28 -0.48 -20.81
CA LEU A 279 5.50 -0.02 -19.66
C LEU A 279 6.35 0.84 -18.72
N LEU A 280 7.59 0.42 -18.41
CA LEU A 280 8.51 1.27 -17.63
C LEU A 280 8.77 2.61 -18.31
N SER A 281 9.01 2.58 -19.63
CA SER A 281 9.22 3.79 -20.43
C SER A 281 7.98 4.70 -20.43
N PHE A 282 6.79 4.10 -20.44
CA PHE A 282 5.52 4.80 -20.32
C PHE A 282 5.33 5.43 -18.94
N PHE A 283 5.61 4.72 -17.84
CA PHE A 283 5.54 5.30 -16.49
C PHE A 283 6.52 6.46 -16.29
N LYS A 284 7.75 6.37 -16.82
CA LYS A 284 8.70 7.50 -16.81
C LYS A 284 8.13 8.72 -17.56
N SER A 285 7.48 8.48 -18.70
CA SER A 285 6.85 9.54 -19.50
C SER A 285 5.65 10.17 -18.78
N LEU A 286 4.79 9.34 -18.15
CA LEU A 286 3.68 9.80 -17.33
C LEU A 286 4.16 10.62 -16.14
N ARG A 287 5.15 10.14 -15.38
CA ARG A 287 5.70 10.85 -14.22
C ARG A 287 6.32 12.19 -14.62
N SER A 288 7.01 12.26 -15.77
CA SER A 288 7.52 13.51 -16.33
C SER A 288 6.39 14.49 -16.69
N ALA A 289 5.34 14.02 -17.36
CA ALA A 289 4.24 14.87 -17.83
C ALA A 289 3.28 15.32 -16.73
N LEU A 290 2.92 14.43 -15.82
CA LEU A 290 1.97 14.72 -14.74
C LEU A 290 2.63 15.41 -13.54
N GLY A 291 3.97 15.41 -13.53
CA GLY A 291 4.72 15.64 -12.33
C GLY A 291 4.24 14.65 -11.28
N THR A 292 4.01 15.17 -10.09
CA THR A 292 4.37 14.40 -8.93
C THR A 292 3.45 14.61 -7.75
N SER A 293 2.76 15.74 -7.74
CA SER A 293 1.52 15.91 -6.99
C SER A 293 0.42 14.94 -7.43
N LYS A 294 0.51 14.38 -8.65
CA LYS A 294 -0.46 13.41 -9.17
C LYS A 294 -0.14 11.98 -8.74
N ILE A 295 -1.19 11.26 -8.36
CA ILE A 295 -1.13 9.82 -8.11
C ILE A 295 -0.92 9.12 -9.46
N ILE A 296 0.08 8.24 -9.52
CA ILE A 296 0.21 7.27 -10.60
C ILE A 296 0.21 5.90 -9.95
N SER A 297 -0.79 5.09 -10.24
CA SER A 297 -0.88 3.71 -9.77
C SER A 297 -1.01 2.73 -10.92
N ALA A 298 -0.91 1.45 -10.59
CA ALA A 298 -1.18 0.37 -11.52
C ALA A 298 -1.82 -0.80 -10.78
N ALA A 299 -2.84 -1.41 -11.37
CA ALA A 299 -3.35 -2.70 -10.93
C ALA A 299 -2.46 -3.83 -11.46
N VAL A 300 -2.17 -4.79 -10.57
CA VAL A 300 -1.18 -5.84 -10.83
C VAL A 300 -1.64 -7.18 -10.26
N PRO A 301 -1.18 -8.31 -10.82
CA PRO A 301 -1.45 -9.62 -10.24
C PRO A 301 -0.57 -9.85 -8.99
N HIS A 302 -0.72 -11.02 -8.36
CA HIS A 302 0.10 -11.43 -7.21
C HIS A 302 1.61 -11.42 -7.50
N LEU A 303 1.99 -11.58 -8.77
CA LEU A 303 3.38 -11.60 -9.24
C LEU A 303 3.81 -10.25 -9.84
N PRO A 304 5.11 -9.88 -9.74
CA PRO A 304 5.69 -8.85 -10.58
C PRO A 304 5.42 -9.09 -12.08
N TRP A 305 5.37 -8.01 -12.86
CA TRP A 305 5.16 -8.09 -14.31
C TRP A 305 6.12 -9.08 -14.98
N LEU A 306 5.65 -9.73 -16.04
CA LEU A 306 6.46 -10.69 -16.78
C LEU A 306 7.48 -9.96 -17.67
N GLY A 307 8.77 -10.29 -17.49
CA GLY A 307 9.84 -9.82 -18.37
C GLY A 307 9.80 -10.51 -19.73
N SER A 308 10.75 -10.17 -20.62
CA SER A 308 10.78 -10.67 -22.00
C SER A 308 10.92 -12.19 -22.13
N ASN A 309 11.37 -12.86 -21.08
CA ASN A 309 11.47 -14.32 -20.99
C ASN A 309 10.19 -15.00 -20.46
N GLY A 310 9.11 -14.25 -20.25
CA GLY A 310 7.85 -14.77 -19.71
C GLY A 310 7.90 -15.10 -18.22
N SER A 311 8.98 -14.77 -17.52
CA SER A 311 9.10 -14.94 -16.06
C SER A 311 8.87 -13.61 -15.33
N PRO A 312 8.38 -13.62 -14.07
CA PRO A 312 8.27 -12.41 -13.27
C PRO A 312 9.60 -11.66 -13.16
N LEU A 313 9.56 -10.33 -13.28
CA LEU A 313 10.73 -9.48 -13.09
C LEU A 313 11.27 -9.63 -11.66
N LYS A 314 12.59 -9.81 -11.55
CA LYS A 314 13.31 -9.88 -10.26
C LYS A 314 13.63 -8.52 -9.67
N ASP A 315 13.55 -7.46 -10.47
CA ASP A 315 13.76 -6.09 -10.03
C ASP A 315 12.74 -5.16 -10.69
N VAL A 316 11.91 -4.53 -9.88
CA VAL A 316 10.91 -3.53 -10.26
C VAL A 316 11.15 -2.18 -9.58
N SER A 317 12.32 -1.97 -8.96
CA SER A 317 12.67 -0.72 -8.27
C SER A 317 12.53 0.52 -9.18
N ALA A 318 12.87 0.38 -10.46
CA ALA A 318 12.71 1.44 -11.45
C ALA A 318 11.24 1.83 -11.68
N TYR A 319 10.30 0.89 -11.54
CA TYR A 319 8.85 1.15 -11.58
C TYR A 319 8.39 1.81 -10.28
N ALA A 320 8.85 1.30 -9.13
CA ALA A 320 8.56 1.85 -7.81
C ALA A 320 8.99 3.33 -7.67
N ALA A 321 10.03 3.75 -8.39
CA ALA A 321 10.46 5.14 -8.46
C ALA A 321 9.47 6.06 -9.22
N GLN A 322 8.68 5.51 -10.15
CA GLN A 322 7.70 6.27 -10.93
C GLN A 322 6.29 6.21 -10.33
N LEU A 323 5.95 5.13 -9.63
CA LEU A 323 4.61 4.88 -9.11
C LEU A 323 4.44 5.42 -7.68
N THR A 324 3.25 5.95 -7.42
CA THR A 324 2.79 6.31 -6.08
C THR A 324 2.35 5.05 -5.34
N TYR A 325 1.48 4.26 -5.98
CA TYR A 325 0.98 2.99 -5.45
C TYR A 325 0.98 1.89 -6.52
N VAL A 326 0.90 0.66 -6.08
CA VAL A 326 0.52 -0.50 -6.89
C VAL A 326 -0.63 -1.21 -6.19
N ASN A 327 -1.67 -1.54 -6.95
CA ASN A 327 -2.91 -2.15 -6.49
C ASN A 327 -2.82 -3.67 -6.77
N ILE A 328 -2.42 -4.46 -5.77
CA ILE A 328 -2.35 -5.92 -5.90
C ILE A 328 -3.76 -6.49 -5.94
N MET A 329 -4.16 -7.07 -7.07
CA MET A 329 -5.46 -7.70 -7.27
C MET A 329 -5.51 -9.07 -6.60
N ASN A 330 -5.61 -9.08 -5.26
CA ASN A 330 -5.68 -10.30 -4.46
C ASN A 330 -7.08 -10.92 -4.49
N TYR A 331 -7.53 -11.29 -5.68
CA TYR A 331 -8.80 -11.93 -5.95
C TYR A 331 -8.73 -12.67 -7.28
N ASP A 332 -9.80 -13.36 -7.67
CA ASP A 332 -9.86 -14.22 -8.86
C ASP A 332 -8.81 -15.34 -8.89
N VAL A 333 -8.33 -15.74 -7.70
CA VAL A 333 -7.43 -16.89 -7.54
C VAL A 333 -8.17 -18.17 -7.89
N TRP A 334 -9.43 -18.29 -7.48
CA TRP A 334 -10.24 -19.47 -7.78
C TRP A 334 -11.66 -19.09 -8.20
N GLY A 335 -11.95 -19.30 -9.50
CA GLY A 335 -13.27 -19.08 -10.06
C GLY A 335 -14.26 -20.23 -9.78
N ALA A 336 -15.51 -20.05 -10.23
CA ALA A 336 -16.54 -21.06 -10.08
C ALA A 336 -16.16 -22.39 -10.79
N SER A 337 -16.27 -23.51 -10.09
CA SER A 337 -15.94 -24.83 -10.64
C SER A 337 -16.61 -25.96 -9.85
N SER A 338 -16.58 -27.19 -10.37
CA SER A 338 -17.09 -28.36 -9.63
C SER A 338 -16.27 -28.67 -8.36
N ASN A 339 -15.03 -28.17 -8.29
CA ASN A 339 -14.11 -28.25 -7.16
C ASN A 339 -13.81 -26.83 -6.66
N PRO A 340 -14.75 -26.18 -5.96
CA PRO A 340 -14.62 -24.79 -5.51
C PRO A 340 -13.38 -24.61 -4.63
N GLY A 341 -12.78 -23.43 -4.66
CA GLY A 341 -11.59 -23.05 -3.89
C GLY A 341 -11.63 -21.57 -3.48
N PRO A 342 -10.63 -21.09 -2.73
CA PRO A 342 -10.64 -19.73 -2.19
C PRO A 342 -10.43 -18.67 -3.29
N ASN A 343 -11.36 -17.71 -3.39
CA ASN A 343 -11.30 -16.62 -4.37
C ASN A 343 -10.12 -15.65 -4.11
N ALA A 344 -9.92 -15.30 -2.84
CA ALA A 344 -8.97 -14.27 -2.41
C ALA A 344 -8.25 -14.72 -1.13
N PRO A 345 -7.41 -15.77 -1.17
CA PRO A 345 -6.79 -16.30 0.04
C PRO A 345 -5.87 -15.27 0.73
N LEU A 346 -5.89 -15.22 2.06
CA LEU A 346 -4.90 -14.47 2.84
C LEU A 346 -3.50 -15.09 2.68
N GLY A 347 -3.43 -16.42 2.76
CA GLY A 347 -2.17 -17.16 2.74
C GLY A 347 -2.32 -18.62 2.30
N ASN A 348 -1.21 -19.33 2.31
CA ASN A 348 -1.13 -20.78 2.19
C ASN A 348 -0.77 -21.38 3.55
N LEU A 349 -1.62 -21.15 4.55
CA LEU A 349 -1.30 -21.30 5.98
C LEU A 349 -1.02 -22.75 6.39
N CYS A 350 -1.62 -23.71 5.68
CA CYS A 350 -1.39 -25.15 5.89
C CYS A 350 -0.42 -25.77 4.87
N GLY A 351 0.10 -25.02 3.90
CA GLY A 351 0.95 -25.57 2.84
C GLY A 351 0.22 -26.39 1.76
N THR A 352 -1.12 -26.41 1.75
CA THR A 352 -1.96 -27.28 0.90
C THR A 352 -2.53 -26.60 -0.35
N SER A 353 -2.31 -25.30 -0.53
CA SER A 353 -2.82 -24.55 -1.68
C SER A 353 -2.28 -25.10 -3.00
N LYS A 354 -3.16 -25.26 -3.99
CA LYS A 354 -2.77 -25.60 -5.37
C LYS A 354 -2.23 -24.38 -6.14
N GLN A 355 -2.37 -23.18 -5.58
CA GLN A 355 -1.86 -21.93 -6.14
C GLN A 355 -1.09 -21.16 -5.06
N PRO A 356 0.03 -21.71 -4.55
CA PRO A 356 0.72 -21.17 -3.37
C PRO A 356 1.27 -19.76 -3.57
N GLN A 357 1.48 -19.33 -4.82
CA GLN A 357 1.97 -17.99 -5.16
C GLN A 357 0.85 -16.94 -5.29
N ALA A 358 -0.41 -17.35 -5.21
CA ALA A 358 -1.58 -16.50 -5.40
C ALA A 358 -2.32 -16.34 -4.06
N SER A 359 -1.74 -15.56 -3.15
CA SER A 359 -2.34 -15.14 -1.87
C SER A 359 -1.79 -13.79 -1.43
N ALA A 360 -2.42 -13.12 -0.46
CA ALA A 360 -1.96 -11.83 0.03
C ALA A 360 -0.52 -11.90 0.59
N GLN A 361 -0.22 -12.93 1.38
CA GLN A 361 1.12 -13.20 1.91
C GLN A 361 2.15 -13.40 0.80
N ALA A 362 1.84 -14.27 -0.17
CA ALA A 362 2.75 -14.55 -1.28
C ALA A 362 2.96 -13.31 -2.16
N ALA A 363 1.91 -12.55 -2.46
CA ALA A 363 2.02 -11.35 -3.28
C ALA A 363 2.92 -10.29 -2.62
N LEU A 364 2.71 -10.01 -1.34
CA LEU A 364 3.56 -9.08 -0.58
C LEU A 364 5.03 -9.52 -0.62
N ALA A 365 5.30 -10.80 -0.33
CA ALA A 365 6.66 -11.33 -0.33
C ALA A 365 7.33 -11.19 -1.70
N GLN A 366 6.62 -11.53 -2.78
CA GLN A 366 7.14 -11.50 -4.15
C GLN A 366 7.42 -10.08 -4.63
N TRP A 367 6.51 -9.13 -4.39
CA TRP A 367 6.72 -7.72 -4.77
C TRP A 367 7.83 -7.05 -3.94
N LYS A 368 7.94 -7.37 -2.64
CA LYS A 368 9.07 -6.90 -1.80
C LYS A 368 10.40 -7.47 -2.27
N ALA A 369 10.44 -8.78 -2.56
CA ALA A 369 11.65 -9.44 -3.06
C ALA A 369 12.11 -8.85 -4.40
N ALA A 370 11.18 -8.37 -5.22
CA ALA A 370 11.47 -7.66 -6.46
C ALA A 370 11.83 -6.17 -6.26
N GLY A 371 11.95 -5.69 -5.02
CA GLY A 371 12.37 -4.32 -4.71
C GLY A 371 11.25 -3.27 -4.70
N PHE A 372 9.98 -3.68 -4.66
CA PHE A 372 8.86 -2.75 -4.49
C PHE A 372 8.59 -2.48 -2.99
N PRO A 373 8.58 -1.22 -2.52
CA PRO A 373 8.35 -0.92 -1.11
C PRO A 373 6.94 -1.30 -0.65
N ALA A 374 6.82 -1.98 0.50
CA ALA A 374 5.52 -2.33 1.08
C ALA A 374 4.62 -1.09 1.28
N SER A 375 5.19 0.04 1.70
CA SER A 375 4.49 1.32 1.89
C SER A 375 3.90 1.94 0.61
N LYS A 376 4.08 1.30 -0.54
CA LYS A 376 3.45 1.63 -1.83
C LYS A 376 2.53 0.54 -2.37
N LEU A 377 2.35 -0.57 -1.67
CA LEU A 377 1.47 -1.67 -2.07
C LEU A 377 0.11 -1.53 -1.40
N LEU A 378 -0.96 -1.48 -2.19
CA LEU A 378 -2.34 -1.58 -1.72
C LEU A 378 -2.84 -3.01 -1.95
N LEU A 379 -3.39 -3.63 -0.91
CA LEU A 379 -3.97 -4.98 -0.99
C LEU A 379 -5.42 -4.90 -1.50
N GLY A 380 -5.71 -5.61 -2.58
CA GLY A 380 -7.05 -5.71 -3.16
C GLY A 380 -7.94 -6.67 -2.38
N LEU A 381 -9.18 -6.25 -2.17
CA LEU A 381 -10.19 -6.97 -1.40
C LEU A 381 -11.48 -7.08 -2.21
N PRO A 382 -11.96 -8.29 -2.56
CA PRO A 382 -13.17 -8.45 -3.35
C PRO A 382 -14.42 -8.22 -2.48
N LEU A 383 -15.42 -7.55 -3.05
CA LEU A 383 -16.77 -7.40 -2.49
C LEU A 383 -17.75 -8.32 -3.24
N TYR A 384 -17.26 -9.48 -3.68
CA TYR A 384 -17.98 -10.48 -4.45
C TYR A 384 -17.49 -11.89 -4.12
N GLY A 385 -18.22 -12.88 -4.64
CA GLY A 385 -17.84 -14.28 -4.58
C GLY A 385 -18.05 -15.02 -5.89
N TYR A 386 -17.85 -16.34 -5.88
CA TYR A 386 -18.11 -17.24 -7.01
C TYR A 386 -19.10 -18.33 -6.63
N VAL A 387 -20.10 -18.56 -7.49
CA VAL A 387 -21.11 -19.59 -7.27
C VAL A 387 -20.82 -20.82 -8.10
N SER A 388 -20.54 -21.92 -7.41
CA SER A 388 -20.15 -23.21 -7.97
C SER A 388 -21.29 -24.22 -7.89
N LYS A 389 -21.53 -24.95 -8.99
CA LYS A 389 -22.38 -26.14 -8.95
C LYS A 389 -21.59 -27.29 -8.33
N SER A 390 -21.77 -27.52 -7.04
CA SER A 390 -20.99 -28.50 -6.27
C SER A 390 -21.74 -28.94 -5.00
N THR A 391 -21.49 -30.17 -4.56
CA THR A 391 -21.99 -30.71 -3.27
C THR A 391 -20.92 -30.71 -2.19
N LYS A 392 -19.76 -30.11 -2.45
CA LYS A 392 -18.65 -30.05 -1.50
C LYS A 392 -19.05 -29.23 -0.26
N THR A 393 -18.54 -29.65 0.89
CA THR A 393 -18.72 -28.96 2.19
C THR A 393 -17.40 -28.35 2.68
N GLY A 394 -16.45 -28.16 1.77
CA GLY A 394 -15.10 -27.64 2.00
C GLY A 394 -14.46 -27.19 0.69
N LEU A 395 -13.41 -26.39 0.78
CA LEU A 395 -12.73 -25.81 -0.37
C LEU A 395 -11.60 -26.72 -0.88
N THR A 396 -11.22 -26.53 -2.14
CA THR A 396 -10.16 -27.32 -2.78
C THR A 396 -8.82 -26.70 -2.45
N GLY A 397 -7.88 -27.53 -1.98
CA GLY A 397 -6.61 -27.05 -1.43
C GLY A 397 -6.66 -26.72 0.05
N SER A 398 -7.81 -26.95 0.72
CA SER A 398 -8.02 -26.73 2.16
C SER A 398 -8.10 -28.01 3.00
N LEU A 399 -7.94 -29.19 2.40
CA LEU A 399 -8.03 -30.43 3.17
C LEU A 399 -6.84 -30.49 4.12
N LEU A 400 -7.10 -30.36 5.42
CA LEU A 400 -6.17 -30.73 6.47
C LEU A 400 -5.66 -32.14 6.16
N PRO A 401 -4.33 -32.37 6.17
CA PRO A 401 -3.81 -33.73 6.19
C PRO A 401 -4.48 -34.50 7.33
N SER A 402 -4.73 -35.81 7.15
CA SER A 402 -5.29 -36.62 8.24
C SER A 402 -4.42 -36.48 9.50
N PRO A 403 -4.99 -36.67 10.71
CA PRO A 403 -4.19 -36.65 11.95
C PRO A 403 -2.95 -37.57 11.90
N ASP A 404 -3.03 -38.67 11.16
CA ASP A 404 -1.94 -39.61 10.93
C ASP A 404 -0.80 -39.03 10.06
N MET A 405 -1.11 -38.09 9.17
CA MET A 405 -0.13 -37.34 8.35
C MET A 405 0.55 -36.20 9.14
N LEU A 406 -0.11 -35.69 10.20
CA LEU A 406 0.49 -34.71 11.12
C LEU A 406 1.50 -35.36 12.09
N LEU A 407 1.38 -36.67 12.34
CA LEU A 407 2.33 -37.45 13.14
C LEU A 407 3.63 -37.78 12.38
N LEU A 408 3.57 -37.94 11.06
CA LEU A 408 4.73 -38.27 10.22
C LEU A 408 5.64 -37.06 9.91
N GLN A 409 5.16 -35.82 10.11
CA GLN A 409 6.00 -34.62 10.01
C GLN A 409 6.84 -34.33 11.26
N LYS A 410 6.61 -35.05 12.37
CA LYS A 410 7.43 -34.91 13.60
C LYS A 410 8.74 -35.70 13.58
N THR A 411 8.99 -36.53 12.57
CA THR A 411 10.11 -37.50 12.59
C THR A 411 11.26 -37.25 11.61
N GLU A 412 11.30 -36.16 10.83
CA GLU A 412 12.47 -35.86 9.98
C GLU A 412 12.84 -34.36 9.93
N LEU A 413 13.08 -33.76 11.09
CA LEU A 413 13.93 -32.58 11.20
C LEU A 413 15.02 -32.86 12.24
N PRO A 414 16.29 -32.51 11.98
CA PRO A 414 17.38 -32.79 12.91
C PRO A 414 17.16 -32.04 14.23
N PRO A 415 17.64 -32.59 15.35
CA PRO A 415 17.31 -32.09 16.68
C PRO A 415 17.86 -30.69 16.88
N VAL A 416 16.98 -29.75 17.19
CA VAL A 416 17.37 -28.49 17.84
C VAL A 416 17.90 -28.88 19.22
N SER A 417 19.17 -28.58 19.48
CA SER A 417 19.83 -28.87 20.75
C SER A 417 19.07 -28.24 21.91
N GLU A 418 18.52 -29.07 22.80
CA GLU A 418 18.13 -28.65 24.14
C GLU A 418 19.39 -28.27 24.91
N SER A 419 19.62 -26.98 25.11
CA SER A 419 20.47 -26.48 26.18
C SER A 419 19.58 -25.80 27.22
N THR A 420 19.34 -26.55 28.30
CA THR A 420 19.28 -26.09 29.70
C THR A 420 18.91 -24.62 29.93
N LYS A 421 17.74 -24.44 30.57
CA LYS A 421 17.37 -23.25 31.34
C LYS A 421 18.53 -22.81 32.25
N GLU A 422 19.12 -21.67 31.96
CA GLU A 422 19.67 -20.77 32.95
C GLU A 422 19.65 -19.33 32.42
N SER A 423 19.39 -18.39 33.33
CA SER A 423 19.06 -16.99 33.11
C SER A 423 20.20 -16.16 32.51
N SER A 424 19.92 -15.36 31.47
CA SER A 424 20.31 -13.93 31.37
C SER A 424 20.07 -13.35 29.97
N ALA A 425 19.55 -12.12 29.95
CA ALA A 425 19.65 -11.08 28.92
C ALA A 425 18.93 -11.27 27.55
N GLU A 426 17.97 -10.36 27.37
CA GLU A 426 17.31 -9.81 26.19
C GLU A 426 17.96 -10.05 24.82
N ASP A 427 17.18 -10.67 23.92
CA ASP A 427 17.23 -10.46 22.46
C ASP A 427 15.77 -10.18 22.01
N PRO A 428 15.50 -9.17 21.17
CA PRO A 428 14.14 -8.78 20.83
C PRO A 428 13.51 -9.80 19.87
N ALA A 429 12.44 -10.44 20.36
CA ALA A 429 11.64 -11.40 19.61
C ALA A 429 11.10 -10.79 18.30
N GLU A 430 11.19 -11.57 17.20
CA GLU A 430 10.28 -11.38 16.07
C GLU A 430 8.84 -11.53 16.60
N PRO A 431 7.89 -10.67 16.20
CA PRO A 431 6.54 -10.74 16.74
C PRO A 431 5.85 -12.03 16.28
N ASP A 432 5.61 -12.93 17.24
CA ASP A 432 4.67 -14.05 17.14
C ASP A 432 3.28 -13.52 16.74
N MET A 433 3.01 -13.46 15.44
CA MET A 433 1.69 -13.13 14.90
C MET A 433 0.80 -14.37 14.96
N HIS A 434 0.17 -14.59 16.11
CA HIS A 434 -1.01 -15.46 16.21
C HIS A 434 -2.18 -14.82 15.44
N PHE A 435 -2.24 -15.06 14.13
CA PHE A 435 -3.47 -14.92 13.36
C PHE A 435 -4.47 -15.95 13.89
N LEU A 436 -5.76 -15.62 13.93
CA LEU A 436 -6.78 -16.45 14.60
C LEU A 436 -6.93 -17.86 14.00
N ASN A 437 -6.19 -18.21 12.94
CA ASN A 437 -6.13 -19.56 12.37
C ASN A 437 -7.54 -20.16 12.20
N GLY A 438 -8.46 -19.31 11.72
CA GLY A 438 -9.89 -19.61 11.54
C GLY A 438 -10.72 -19.90 12.79
N SER A 439 -10.20 -19.70 14.00
CA SER A 439 -10.98 -19.74 15.24
C SER A 439 -11.80 -18.46 15.45
N HIS A 440 -12.77 -18.20 14.57
CA HIS A 440 -13.80 -17.21 14.81
C HIS A 440 -14.97 -17.88 15.56
N ALA A 441 -15.39 -17.31 16.69
CA ALA A 441 -16.57 -17.78 17.40
C ALA A 441 -17.82 -17.42 16.59
N HIS A 442 -18.43 -18.41 15.93
CA HIS A 442 -19.60 -18.18 15.08
C HIS A 442 -20.91 -18.14 15.90
N PRO A 443 -21.72 -17.07 15.78
CA PRO A 443 -23.05 -17.03 16.36
C PRO A 443 -23.93 -18.18 15.84
N LYS A 444 -24.63 -18.87 16.74
CA LYS A 444 -25.56 -19.94 16.39
C LYS A 444 -26.79 -19.38 15.66
N GLU A 445 -27.15 -20.05 14.56
CA GLU A 445 -28.41 -19.99 13.79
C GLU A 445 -29.41 -18.90 14.23
N VAL A 446 -29.53 -17.83 13.44
CA VAL A 446 -30.66 -16.91 13.58
C VAL A 446 -31.85 -17.54 12.86
N LYS A 447 -32.82 -18.06 13.62
CA LYS A 447 -34.08 -18.60 13.09
C LYS A 447 -34.96 -17.48 12.54
N THR A 448 -34.68 -17.01 11.33
CA THR A 448 -35.64 -16.25 10.53
C THR A 448 -36.43 -17.18 9.61
N ALA A 449 -37.75 -17.05 9.64
CA ALA A 449 -38.68 -17.90 8.90
C ALA A 449 -38.56 -17.73 7.37
N ALA A 450 -38.44 -18.86 6.68
CA ALA A 450 -39.04 -19.19 5.39
C ALA A 450 -38.76 -18.29 4.16
N ALA A 451 -37.57 -18.44 3.57
CA ALA A 451 -37.44 -18.66 2.13
C ALA A 451 -36.17 -19.49 1.91
N ASN A 452 -36.27 -20.63 1.19
CA ASN A 452 -35.06 -21.29 0.71
C ASN A 452 -34.42 -20.35 -0.30
N ALA A 453 -33.27 -19.78 0.04
CA ALA A 453 -32.48 -19.00 -0.90
C ALA A 453 -32.11 -19.90 -2.07
N ASN A 454 -32.12 -19.37 -3.29
CA ASN A 454 -31.73 -20.12 -4.49
C ASN A 454 -30.73 -19.29 -5.28
N LEU A 455 -29.50 -19.80 -5.38
CA LEU A 455 -28.40 -19.17 -6.10
C LEU A 455 -28.03 -19.92 -7.39
N GLN A 456 -28.82 -20.89 -7.83
CA GLN A 456 -28.50 -21.73 -9.00
C GLN A 456 -28.40 -20.92 -10.30
N SER A 457 -29.10 -19.79 -10.42
CA SER A 457 -28.98 -18.89 -11.58
C SER A 457 -27.59 -18.26 -11.73
N TRP A 458 -26.79 -18.27 -10.65
CA TRP A 458 -25.42 -17.75 -10.62
C TRP A 458 -24.36 -18.83 -10.85
N TRP A 459 -24.74 -20.10 -11.04
CA TRP A 459 -23.76 -21.16 -11.28
C TRP A 459 -22.79 -20.81 -12.41
N GLY A 460 -21.50 -20.96 -12.12
CA GLY A 460 -20.42 -20.66 -13.06
C GLY A 460 -20.07 -19.18 -13.14
N GLN A 461 -20.64 -18.32 -12.28
CA GLN A 461 -20.52 -16.87 -12.37
C GLN A 461 -20.02 -16.27 -11.05
N GLN A 462 -19.51 -15.05 -11.17
CA GLN A 462 -19.27 -14.15 -10.05
C GLN A 462 -20.62 -13.65 -9.50
N ILE A 463 -20.75 -13.48 -8.18
CA ILE A 463 -21.93 -12.89 -7.53
C ILE A 463 -21.52 -11.72 -6.63
N PRO A 464 -22.11 -10.51 -6.77
CA PRO A 464 -21.89 -9.40 -5.84
C PRO A 464 -22.27 -9.79 -4.40
N PHE A 465 -21.52 -9.33 -3.40
CA PHE A 465 -21.78 -9.70 -2.01
C PHE A 465 -23.20 -9.31 -1.58
N ASN A 466 -23.66 -8.10 -1.93
CA ASN A 466 -25.02 -7.66 -1.66
C ASN A 466 -26.12 -8.55 -2.31
N ALA A 467 -25.82 -9.24 -3.41
CA ALA A 467 -26.74 -10.19 -4.03
C ALA A 467 -26.81 -11.51 -3.24
N ILE A 468 -25.71 -11.94 -2.64
CA ILE A 468 -25.71 -13.08 -1.69
C ILE A 468 -26.61 -12.74 -0.50
N VAL A 469 -26.45 -11.53 0.08
CA VAL A 469 -27.27 -11.07 1.21
C VAL A 469 -28.74 -10.95 0.83
N LYS A 470 -29.05 -10.31 -0.31
CA LYS A 470 -30.41 -10.13 -0.82
C LYS A 470 -31.11 -11.46 -1.10
N SER A 471 -30.38 -12.52 -1.45
CA SER A 471 -30.94 -13.85 -1.66
C SER A 471 -31.43 -14.51 -0.37
N GLY A 472 -30.95 -14.04 0.79
CA GLY A 472 -31.19 -14.66 2.10
C GLY A 472 -30.25 -15.83 2.42
N ALA A 473 -29.32 -16.19 1.52
CA ALA A 473 -28.32 -17.25 1.77
C ALA A 473 -27.29 -16.82 2.84
N LEU A 474 -27.01 -15.51 2.91
CA LEU A 474 -26.17 -14.87 3.92
C LEU A 474 -27.01 -13.82 4.66
N VAL A 475 -27.04 -13.88 5.98
CA VAL A 475 -27.91 -13.03 6.81
C VAL A 475 -27.04 -12.10 7.64
N LYS A 476 -27.31 -10.80 7.51
CA LYS A 476 -26.64 -9.77 8.29
C LYS A 476 -27.13 -9.75 9.74
N HIS A 477 -26.20 -9.68 10.68
CA HIS A 477 -26.46 -9.51 12.10
C HIS A 477 -26.46 -8.03 12.51
N SER A 478 -27.02 -7.74 13.68
CA SER A 478 -27.13 -6.36 14.19
C SER A 478 -25.79 -5.67 14.45
N ASP A 479 -24.72 -6.45 14.66
CA ASP A 479 -23.35 -5.97 14.85
C ASP A 479 -22.59 -5.76 13.53
N GLY A 480 -23.23 -6.02 12.38
CA GLY A 480 -22.65 -5.90 11.05
C GLY A 480 -21.90 -7.14 10.57
N THR A 481 -21.80 -8.21 11.37
CA THR A 481 -21.29 -9.50 10.93
C THR A 481 -22.35 -10.29 10.15
N TYR A 482 -21.97 -11.43 9.58
CA TYR A 482 -22.84 -12.23 8.73
C TYR A 482 -22.86 -13.68 9.19
N GLY A 483 -24.01 -14.33 8.99
CA GLY A 483 -24.21 -15.74 9.31
C GLY A 483 -25.02 -16.46 8.25
N GLU A 484 -25.12 -17.78 8.40
CA GLU A 484 -25.87 -18.62 7.46
C GLU A 484 -27.38 -18.34 7.45
N GLY A 485 -28.02 -18.52 6.29
CA GLY A 485 -29.46 -18.42 6.14
C GLY A 485 -29.98 -19.11 4.89
N GLY A 486 -31.30 -19.07 4.68
CA GLY A 486 -31.90 -19.53 3.41
C GLY A 486 -31.66 -21.00 3.07
N GLY A 487 -31.39 -21.85 4.06
CA GLY A 487 -31.05 -23.27 3.87
C GLY A 487 -29.60 -23.54 3.50
N PHE A 488 -28.74 -22.51 3.41
CA PHE A 488 -27.29 -22.67 3.30
C PHE A 488 -26.66 -22.89 4.67
N LYS A 489 -25.49 -23.52 4.66
CA LYS A 489 -24.59 -23.62 5.81
C LYS A 489 -23.32 -22.82 5.53
N MET A 490 -22.80 -22.17 6.56
CA MET A 490 -21.53 -21.45 6.48
C MET A 490 -20.37 -22.36 6.87
N GLY A 491 -19.29 -22.28 6.12
CA GLY A 491 -18.01 -22.94 6.43
C GLY A 491 -16.87 -21.93 6.37
N TRP A 492 -15.76 -22.31 6.98
CA TRP A 492 -14.52 -21.54 6.99
C TRP A 492 -13.37 -22.45 6.55
N ASP A 493 -12.49 -21.92 5.70
CA ASP A 493 -11.23 -22.55 5.34
C ASP A 493 -10.07 -21.90 6.12
N ASP A 494 -9.63 -22.57 7.19
CA ASP A 494 -8.54 -22.11 8.05
C ASP A 494 -7.20 -21.98 7.29
N CYS A 495 -7.00 -22.77 6.23
CA CYS A 495 -5.75 -22.83 5.50
C CYS A 495 -5.56 -21.65 4.54
N SER A 496 -6.66 -21.00 4.15
CA SER A 496 -6.66 -19.84 3.25
C SER A 496 -7.27 -18.59 3.87
N ASP A 497 -7.87 -18.70 5.07
CA ASP A 497 -8.62 -17.66 5.75
C ASP A 497 -9.81 -17.15 4.91
N THR A 498 -10.62 -18.08 4.42
CA THR A 498 -11.70 -17.79 3.46
C THR A 498 -13.05 -18.39 3.91
N PRO A 499 -14.11 -17.56 4.02
CA PRO A 499 -15.46 -18.06 4.26
C PRO A 499 -16.09 -18.63 2.99
N PHE A 500 -17.02 -19.56 3.18
CA PHE A 500 -17.88 -20.06 2.10
C PHE A 500 -19.25 -20.45 2.61
N LEU A 501 -20.23 -20.51 1.71
CA LEU A 501 -21.56 -21.05 1.95
C LEU A 501 -21.72 -22.33 1.14
N PHE A 502 -22.48 -23.30 1.64
CA PHE A 502 -22.84 -24.49 0.89
C PHE A 502 -24.28 -24.95 1.17
N ASN A 503 -24.91 -25.50 0.14
CA ASN A 503 -26.17 -26.22 0.22
C ASN A 503 -26.08 -27.48 -0.64
N THR A 504 -25.94 -28.63 0.00
CA THR A 504 -25.74 -29.92 -0.68
C THR A 504 -26.99 -30.37 -1.45
N ALA A 505 -28.19 -30.07 -0.94
CA ALA A 505 -29.45 -30.38 -1.62
C ALA A 505 -29.61 -29.56 -2.91
N GLN A 506 -29.18 -28.30 -2.90
CA GLN A 506 -29.18 -27.43 -4.07
C GLN A 506 -27.93 -27.56 -4.95
N GLN A 507 -26.97 -28.42 -4.60
CA GLN A 507 -25.66 -28.53 -5.27
C GLN A 507 -24.99 -27.17 -5.48
N THR A 508 -24.96 -26.32 -4.45
CA THR A 508 -24.42 -24.97 -4.57
C THR A 508 -23.39 -24.70 -3.49
N VAL A 509 -22.22 -24.20 -3.89
CA VAL A 509 -21.17 -23.65 -3.01
C VAL A 509 -20.87 -22.22 -3.45
N VAL A 510 -20.73 -21.30 -2.50
CA VAL A 510 -20.37 -19.90 -2.76
C VAL A 510 -19.11 -19.57 -1.97
N THR A 511 -18.02 -19.20 -2.63
CA THR A 511 -16.82 -18.66 -1.96
C THR A 511 -16.83 -17.14 -2.06
N TYR A 512 -16.50 -16.44 -0.98
CA TYR A 512 -16.61 -14.98 -0.89
C TYR A 512 -15.67 -14.44 0.18
N ASP A 513 -15.71 -13.13 0.38
CA ASP A 513 -15.10 -12.42 1.50
C ASP A 513 -16.21 -11.75 2.34
N ASP A 514 -16.08 -11.78 3.67
CA ASP A 514 -16.99 -11.13 4.60
C ASP A 514 -16.25 -10.22 5.58
N THR A 515 -16.97 -9.70 6.59
CA THR A 515 -16.36 -8.81 7.59
C THR A 515 -15.20 -9.41 8.36
N TRP A 516 -15.14 -10.74 8.56
CA TRP A 516 -14.04 -11.39 9.26
C TRP A 516 -12.81 -11.49 8.37
N SER A 517 -12.93 -12.10 7.19
CA SER A 517 -11.77 -12.31 6.30
C SER A 517 -11.23 -10.98 5.75
N LEU A 518 -12.09 -10.00 5.48
CA LEU A 518 -11.68 -8.65 5.11
C LEU A 518 -10.98 -7.91 6.25
N THR A 519 -11.41 -8.12 7.48
CA THR A 519 -10.74 -7.58 8.68
C THR A 519 -9.35 -8.16 8.82
N ASP A 520 -9.20 -9.46 8.66
CA ASP A 520 -7.92 -10.15 8.83
C ASP A 520 -6.93 -9.76 7.72
N LYS A 521 -7.38 -9.62 6.47
CA LYS A 521 -6.57 -9.08 5.37
C LYS A 521 -6.19 -7.61 5.57
N ALA A 522 -7.09 -6.77 6.06
CA ALA A 522 -6.80 -5.37 6.35
C ALA A 522 -5.77 -5.23 7.50
N LYS A 523 -5.91 -6.04 8.56
CA LYS A 523 -4.92 -6.13 9.64
C LYS A 523 -3.57 -6.63 9.13
N PHE A 524 -3.55 -7.65 8.28
CA PHE A 524 -2.35 -8.16 7.63
C PHE A 524 -1.64 -7.04 6.83
N ALA A 525 -2.38 -6.30 6.02
CA ALA A 525 -1.82 -5.19 5.25
C ALA A 525 -1.20 -4.13 6.18
N LYS A 526 -1.93 -3.73 7.23
CA LYS A 526 -1.45 -2.77 8.23
C LYS A 526 -0.20 -3.26 8.96
N SER A 527 -0.21 -4.49 9.50
CA SER A 527 0.90 -5.03 10.29
C SER A 527 2.17 -5.23 9.47
N ASN A 528 2.03 -5.42 8.16
CA ASN A 528 3.16 -5.59 7.24
C ASN A 528 3.65 -4.28 6.60
N GLY A 529 3.17 -3.13 7.09
CA GLY A 529 3.57 -1.81 6.58
C GLY A 529 3.16 -1.58 5.13
N MET A 530 2.09 -2.26 4.66
CA MET A 530 1.52 -1.98 3.35
C MET A 530 0.91 -0.58 3.32
N ALA A 531 0.81 0.01 2.13
CA ALA A 531 0.19 1.33 1.97
C ALA A 531 -1.26 1.35 2.47
N GLY A 532 -1.95 0.21 2.45
CA GLY A 532 -3.37 0.08 2.81
C GLY A 532 -4.08 -0.97 1.96
N CYS A 533 -5.39 -0.77 1.78
CA CYS A 533 -6.25 -1.68 1.01
C CYS A 533 -7.10 -0.92 0.00
N PHE A 534 -7.55 -1.63 -1.05
CA PHE A 534 -8.60 -1.16 -1.94
C PHE A 534 -9.67 -2.24 -2.14
N THR A 535 -10.92 -1.84 -2.41
CA THR A 535 -12.01 -2.77 -2.68
C THR A 535 -12.41 -2.83 -4.16
N TRP A 536 -12.70 -4.02 -4.66
CA TRP A 536 -13.36 -4.26 -5.95
C TRP A 536 -14.72 -4.94 -5.75
N SER A 537 -15.86 -4.30 -6.04
CA SER A 537 -16.04 -2.87 -6.31
C SER A 537 -17.18 -2.28 -5.48
N LEU A 538 -17.20 -0.95 -5.35
CA LEU A 538 -18.00 -0.21 -4.39
C LEU A 538 -19.51 -0.48 -4.47
N ASP A 539 -20.03 -0.81 -5.65
CA ASP A 539 -21.43 -1.17 -5.92
C ASP A 539 -21.85 -2.54 -5.37
N GLN A 540 -20.89 -3.38 -5.01
CA GLN A 540 -21.12 -4.76 -4.58
C GLN A 540 -21.20 -4.90 -3.04
N ASP A 541 -20.81 -3.86 -2.29
CA ASP A 541 -20.92 -3.81 -0.83
C ASP A 541 -22.40 -3.85 -0.37
N ASP A 542 -22.62 -4.32 0.85
CA ASP A 542 -23.89 -4.20 1.57
C ASP A 542 -23.92 -2.89 2.38
N GLY A 543 -24.17 -1.77 1.69
CA GLY A 543 -24.38 -0.48 2.33
C GLY A 543 -23.20 0.02 3.17
N LEU A 544 -21.97 -0.10 2.64
CA LEU A 544 -20.70 0.26 3.27
C LEU A 544 -20.27 -0.62 4.46
N THR A 545 -20.94 -1.74 4.71
CA THR A 545 -20.64 -2.58 5.88
C THR A 545 -19.26 -3.20 5.77
N LEU A 546 -18.92 -3.77 4.61
CA LEU A 546 -17.61 -4.36 4.38
C LEU A 546 -16.53 -3.28 4.36
N GLN A 547 -16.77 -2.15 3.69
CA GLN A 547 -15.85 -1.02 3.69
C GLN A 547 -15.57 -0.48 5.11
N ASN A 548 -16.60 -0.38 5.97
CA ASN A 548 -16.42 0.07 7.34
C ASN A 548 -15.58 -0.93 8.17
N ALA A 549 -15.76 -2.24 7.96
CA ALA A 549 -14.94 -3.26 8.63
C ALA A 549 -13.46 -3.15 8.24
N ILE A 550 -13.17 -2.95 6.95
CA ILE A 550 -11.81 -2.72 6.43
C ILE A 550 -11.21 -1.47 7.07
N ARG A 551 -11.92 -0.34 7.01
CA ARG A 551 -11.45 0.94 7.57
C ARG A 551 -11.13 0.85 9.06
N LYS A 552 -12.05 0.28 9.85
CA LYS A 552 -11.86 0.08 11.28
C LYS A 552 -10.58 -0.72 11.56
N SER A 553 -10.33 -1.76 10.77
CA SER A 553 -9.15 -2.62 10.88
C SER A 553 -7.84 -1.91 10.49
N LEU A 554 -7.92 -0.96 9.56
CA LEU A 554 -6.82 -0.05 9.24
C LEU A 554 -6.59 1.02 10.33
N GLY A 555 -7.53 1.21 11.25
CA GLY A 555 -7.48 2.22 12.32
C GLY A 555 -8.04 3.58 11.88
N LYS A 556 -9.11 3.59 11.08
CA LYS A 556 -9.81 4.79 10.58
C LYS A 556 -11.25 4.90 11.03
#